data_AF-A0A8J3UW06-F1
#
_entry.id   AF-A0A8J3UW06-F1
#
_cell.length_a   1.000
_cell.length_b   1.000
_cell.length_c   1.000
_cell.angle_alpha   90.00
_cell.angle_beta   90.00
_cell.angle_gamma   90.00
#
_symmetry.space_group_name_H-M   'P 1'
#
loop_
_entity.id
_entity.type
_entity.pdbx_description
1 polymer ?
#
loop_
_entity_poly.entity_id
_entity_poly.type
_entity_poly.pdbx_seq_one_letter_code
_entity_poly.pdbx_strand_id
1 'polypeptide(L)' 'MQMASGFYLAFFASFVFDTPGFPLSDVPLQAITDKVATGRLRAKPSRVFGFDEIREAHRVMEAGEAGGKMVVVHA' A
#
# COMPACT_ATOMS: atom_id res chain seq x y z
N MET A 1 -12.75 -15.68 17.11
CA MET A 1 -12.52 -14.28 17.51
C MET A 1 -13.60 -13.45 16.84
N GLN A 2 -14.41 -12.70 17.60
CA GLN A 2 -15.48 -11.86 17.03
C GLN A 2 -15.06 -10.39 17.14
N MET A 3 -15.13 -9.66 16.03
CA MET A 3 -14.88 -8.23 16.01
C MET A 3 -16.06 -7.49 16.65
N ALA A 4 -15.79 -6.46 17.44
CA ALA A 4 -16.85 -5.61 17.99
C ALA A 4 -17.59 -4.89 16.85
N SER A 5 -18.89 -4.61 17.04
CA SER A 5 -19.68 -3.83 16.08
C SER A 5 -19.10 -2.42 15.92
N GLY A 6 -18.92 -1.96 14.66
CA GLY A 6 -18.36 -0.65 14.34
C GLY A 6 -16.92 -0.67 13.79
N PHE A 7 -16.27 -1.83 13.72
CA PHE A 7 -14.98 -1.98 13.03
C PHE A 7 -15.18 -2.15 11.52
N TYR A 8 -14.54 -1.31 10.72
CA TYR A 8 -14.42 -1.46 9.27
C TYR A 8 -13.11 -2.16 8.93
N LEU A 9 -13.20 -3.40 8.44
CA LEU A 9 -12.07 -4.14 7.89
C LEU A 9 -12.30 -4.32 6.40
N ALA A 10 -11.54 -3.59 5.57
CA ALA A 10 -11.49 -3.81 4.13
C ALA A 10 -10.39 -4.82 3.79
N PHE A 11 -10.77 -5.94 3.17
CA PHE A 11 -9.84 -6.91 2.62
C PHE A 11 -9.92 -6.87 1.09
N PHE A 12 -8.79 -6.64 0.44
CA PHE A 12 -8.69 -6.79 -1.00
C PHE A 12 -8.17 -8.20 -1.32
N ALA A 13 -9.05 -9.04 -1.82
CA ALA A 13 -8.71 -10.42 -2.12
C ALA A 13 -7.99 -10.54 -3.47
N SER A 14 -6.75 -11.01 -3.46
CA SER A 14 -5.97 -11.26 -4.68
C SER A 14 -5.99 -12.74 -5.08
N PHE A 15 -7.17 -13.36 -5.14
CA PHE A 15 -7.31 -14.82 -5.34
C PHE A 15 -6.80 -15.32 -6.70
N VAL A 16 -6.70 -14.44 -7.69
CA VAL A 16 -6.21 -14.77 -9.04
C VAL A 16 -4.74 -14.42 -9.25
N PHE A 17 -4.05 -13.96 -8.21
CA PHE A 17 -2.64 -13.58 -8.28
C PHE A 17 -1.78 -14.75 -8.77
N ASP A 18 -1.06 -14.54 -9.87
CA ASP A 18 -0.17 -15.52 -10.50
C ASP A 18 -0.85 -16.81 -10.99
N THR A 19 -2.13 -16.69 -11.36
CA THR A 19 -2.83 -17.75 -12.10
C THR A 19 -2.53 -17.66 -13.60
N PRO A 20 -2.71 -18.73 -14.41
CA PRO A 20 -2.44 -18.68 -15.85
C PRO A 20 -3.19 -17.58 -16.63
N GLY A 21 -4.34 -17.13 -16.13
CA GLY A 21 -5.09 -16.01 -16.72
C GLY A 21 -4.64 -14.62 -16.27
N PHE A 22 -3.80 -14.54 -15.22
CA PHE A 22 -3.28 -13.31 -14.63
C PHE A 22 -1.83 -13.54 -14.13
N PRO A 23 -0.88 -13.84 -15.03
CA PRO A 23 0.48 -14.15 -14.62
C PRO A 23 1.17 -12.91 -14.07
N LEU A 24 1.97 -13.08 -13.01
CA LEU A 24 2.68 -11.96 -12.40
C LEU A 24 3.67 -11.30 -13.38
N SER A 25 4.19 -12.06 -14.34
CA SER A 25 5.12 -11.58 -15.37
C SER A 25 4.55 -10.46 -16.24
N ASP A 26 3.22 -10.37 -16.37
CA ASP A 26 2.57 -9.33 -17.17
C ASP A 26 2.48 -8.00 -16.40
N VAL A 27 2.77 -8.00 -15.10
CA VAL A 27 2.85 -6.78 -14.30
C VAL A 27 4.22 -6.11 -14.55
N PRO A 28 4.26 -4.88 -15.07
CA PRO A 28 5.50 -4.23 -15.47
C PRO A 28 6.26 -3.60 -14.29
N LEU A 29 6.53 -4.38 -13.23
CA LEU A 29 7.16 -3.91 -12.00
C LEU A 29 8.56 -3.31 -12.25
N GLN A 30 9.35 -3.93 -13.13
CA GLN A 30 10.68 -3.41 -13.48
C GLN A 30 10.56 -2.07 -14.22
N ALA A 31 9.67 -1.97 -15.22
CA ALA A 31 9.50 -0.74 -15.98
C ALA A 31 8.97 0.42 -15.11
N ILE A 32 8.17 0.13 -14.08
CA ILE A 32 7.77 1.12 -13.06
C ILE A 32 9.00 1.58 -12.28
N THR A 33 9.83 0.65 -11.82
CA THR A 33 11.07 0.95 -11.08
C THR A 33 12.02 1.80 -11.92
N ASP A 34 12.20 1.49 -13.20
CA ASP A 34 13.05 2.24 -14.11
C ASP A 34 12.53 3.67 -14.31
N LYS A 35 11.21 3.85 -14.42
CA LYS A 35 10.57 5.18 -14.48
C LYS A 35 10.78 5.97 -13.19
N VAL A 36 10.77 5.31 -12.03
CA VAL A 36 11.09 5.97 -10.75
C VAL A 36 12.56 6.37 -10.70
N ALA A 37 13.47 5.46 -11.05
CA ALA A 37 14.92 5.70 -11.05
C ALA A 37 15.32 6.85 -11.98
N THR A 38 14.67 6.95 -13.14
CA THR A 38 14.88 8.04 -14.12
C THR A 38 14.09 9.32 -13.80
N GLY A 39 13.35 9.36 -12.68
CA GLY A 39 12.55 10.52 -12.26
C GLY A 39 11.30 10.78 -13.10
N ARG A 40 10.96 9.90 -14.05
CA ARG A 40 9.74 9.96 -14.87
C ARG A 40 8.48 9.65 -14.07
N LEU A 41 8.60 8.89 -12.98
CA LEU A 41 7.54 8.63 -12.02
C LEU A 41 7.95 9.14 -10.64
N ARG A 42 7.10 9.99 -10.02
CA ARG A 42 7.31 10.44 -8.63
C ARG A 42 6.71 9.42 -7.68
N ALA A 43 7.56 8.63 -7.03
CA ALA A 43 7.14 7.57 -6.11
C ALA A 43 7.60 7.79 -4.66
N LYS A 44 8.09 9.00 -4.33
CA LYS A 44 8.46 9.34 -2.94
C LYS A 44 7.23 9.24 -2.03
N PRO A 45 7.37 8.69 -0.81
CA PRO A 45 6.27 8.69 0.14
C PRO A 45 5.77 10.10 0.45
N SER A 46 4.47 10.27 0.63
CA SER A 46 3.89 11.51 1.16
C SER A 46 4.17 11.64 2.65
N ARG A 47 4.16 10.52 3.39
CA ARG A 47 4.43 10.43 4.83
C ARG A 47 5.12 9.11 5.16
N VAL A 48 6.02 9.14 6.14
CA VAL A 48 6.68 7.96 6.71
C VAL A 48 6.37 7.93 8.20
N PHE A 49 5.98 6.76 8.72
CA PHE A 49 5.62 6.51 10.11
C PHE A 49 6.54 5.43 10.70
N GLY A 50 6.81 5.49 12.00
CA GLY A 50 7.36 4.39 12.77
C GLY A 50 6.34 3.26 12.98
N PHE A 51 6.82 2.06 13.30
CA PHE A 51 5.95 0.92 13.59
C PHE A 51 5.04 1.15 14.81
N ASP A 52 5.54 1.88 15.81
CA ASP A 52 4.80 2.34 16.99
C ASP A 52 3.67 3.33 16.64
N GLU A 53 3.75 4.00 15.50
CA GLU A 53 2.75 4.94 14.99
C GLU A 53 1.70 4.30 14.07
N ILE A 54 1.65 2.96 13.96
CA ILE A 54 0.75 2.27 13.02
C ILE A 54 -0.72 2.67 13.19
N ARG A 55 -1.16 2.95 14.42
CA ARG A 55 -2.52 3.44 14.71
C ARG A 55 -2.79 4.79 14.06
N GLU A 56 -1.81 5.69 14.08
CA GLU A 56 -1.93 7.01 13.46
C GLU A 56 -1.88 6.92 11.93
N ALA A 57 -1.04 6.03 11.37
CA ALA A 57 -1.01 5.77 9.94
C ALA A 57 -2.38 5.33 9.41
N HIS A 58 -3.07 4.44 10.14
CA HIS A 58 -4.44 4.04 9.82
C HIS A 58 -5.44 5.18 10.03
N ARG A 59 -5.38 5.96 11.12
CA ARG A 59 -6.28 7.10 11.34
C ARG A 59 -6.25 8.09 10.16
N VAL A 60 -5.06 8.44 9.68
CA VAL A 60 -4.84 9.33 8.54
C VAL A 60 -5.42 8.74 7.25
N MET A 61 -5.26 7.43 7.04
CA MET A 61 -5.84 6.73 5.89
C MET A 61 -7.38 6.80 5.92
N GLU A 62 -7.99 6.47 7.06
CA GLU A 62 -9.44 6.46 7.25
C GLU A 62 -10.05 7.87 7.13
N ALA A 63 -9.32 8.90 7.54
CA ALA A 63 -9.73 10.30 7.38
C ALA A 63 -9.62 10.82 5.93
N GLY A 64 -9.06 10.05 5.00
CA GLY A 64 -8.79 10.50 3.63
C GLY A 64 -7.63 11.50 3.52
N GLU A 65 -6.79 11.59 4.56
CA GLU A 65 -5.70 12.58 4.69
C GLU A 65 -4.33 12.07 4.20
N ALA A 66 -4.29 10.88 3.59
CA ALA A 66 -3.03 10.23 3.20
C ALA A 66 -2.21 11.04 2.17
N GLY A 67 -2.89 11.72 1.24
CA GLY A 67 -2.27 12.61 0.24
C GLY A 67 -1.27 11.93 -0.72
N GLY A 68 -1.17 10.60 -0.72
CA GLY A 68 -0.19 9.84 -1.48
C GLY A 68 0.20 8.53 -0.80
N LYS A 69 1.37 7.99 -1.16
CA LYS A 69 1.90 6.76 -0.58
C LYS A 69 2.40 7.00 0.85
N MET A 70 1.75 6.40 1.84
CA MET A 70 2.25 6.32 3.20
C MET A 70 3.12 5.06 3.38
N VAL A 71 4.18 5.16 4.17
CA VAL A 71 5.09 4.04 4.46
C VAL A 71 5.27 3.91 5.96
N VAL A 72 5.20 2.68 6.47
CA VAL A 72 5.59 2.35 7.85
C VAL A 72 6.93 1.64 7.82
N VAL A 73 7.87 2.07 8.65
CA VAL A 73 9.20 1.46 8.76
C VAL A 73 9.38 0.80 10.12
N HIS A 74 10.13 -0.28 10.15
CA HIS A 74 10.65 -0.88 11.38
C HIS A 74 12.16 -0.64 11.39
N ALA A 75 12.68 -0.04 12.46
CA ALA A 75 14.12 0.14 12.66
C ALA A 75 14.77 -1.16 13.14
#